data_AF-A0A0J8VCY6-F1
#
_entry.id   AF-A0A0J8VCY6-F1
#
_cell.length_a   1.000
_cell.length_b   1.000
_cell.length_c   1.000
_cell.angle_alpha   90.00
_cell.angle_beta   90.00
_cell.angle_gamma   90.00
#
_symmetry.space_group_name_H-M   'P 1'
#
loop_
_entity.id
_entity.type
_entity.pdbx_description
1 polymer ?
#
loop_
_entity_poly.entity_id
_entity_poly.type
_entity_poly.pdbx_seq_one_letter_code
_entity_poly.pdbx_strand_id
1 'polypeptide(L)'
;MNNKMLLVCTLGFSSLIVGCGSDSSNESASSESNAVKKQFSSEVVGTWEKSCFPVYDPQDTNKVVVYNSILMTVKSDLSSTSKVEVYAASDSQCLSSTKTITMDSKLDVDGKISTDESYEAYAVNIIPKSIDGGSWESESTVYSLFYIDSEKMYFGQPSTNNTGSSKDKRHSSLNLKSYFTKVIY
;
A
#
# COMPACT_ATOMS: atom_id res chain seq x y z
N MET A 1 -3.50 50.01 10.60
CA MET A 1 -4.53 50.07 9.55
C MET A 1 -4.79 48.67 9.07
N ASN A 2 -5.97 48.13 9.40
CA ASN A 2 -6.49 46.89 8.86
C ASN A 2 -6.95 47.14 7.43
N ASN A 3 -6.70 46.20 6.52
CA ASN A 3 -7.61 45.98 5.41
C ASN A 3 -7.80 44.48 5.20
N LYS A 4 -8.95 44.02 5.69
CA LYS A 4 -9.64 42.81 5.22
C LYS A 4 -10.13 43.11 3.81
N MET A 5 -10.09 42.13 2.90
CA MET A 5 -10.99 42.13 1.76
C MET A 5 -11.67 40.78 1.66
N LEU A 6 -12.98 40.83 1.87
CA LEU A 6 -13.99 39.81 1.66
C LEU A 6 -15.02 40.47 0.71
N LEU A 7 -15.41 39.81 -0.38
CA LEU A 7 -16.59 40.17 -1.17
C LEU A 7 -17.17 38.86 -1.79
N VAL A 8 -18.14 38.22 -1.13
CA VAL A 8 -19.62 38.25 -1.35
C VAL A 8 -20.01 37.48 -2.63
N CYS A 9 -20.47 36.23 -2.53
CA CYS A 9 -21.85 35.74 -2.32
C CYS A 9 -22.83 35.97 -3.49
N THR A 10 -23.36 34.88 -4.04
CA THR A 10 -24.73 34.81 -4.56
C THR A 10 -25.44 33.60 -3.96
N LEU A 11 -26.51 33.88 -3.21
CA LEU A 11 -27.51 32.94 -2.71
C LEU A 11 -28.56 32.67 -3.77
N GLY A 12 -29.06 31.43 -3.82
CA GLY A 12 -30.33 31.07 -4.45
C GLY A 12 -31.08 30.07 -3.55
N PHE A 13 -32.05 30.58 -2.79
CA PHE A 13 -33.11 29.84 -2.06
C PHE A 13 -34.05 29.14 -3.09
N SER A 14 -34.85 28.09 -2.84
CA SER A 14 -35.50 27.61 -1.62
C SER A 14 -36.03 26.17 -1.79
N SER A 15 -35.87 25.38 -0.73
CA SER A 15 -36.77 24.39 -0.09
C SER A 15 -37.88 23.64 -0.86
N LEU A 16 -37.93 22.32 -0.64
CA LEU A 16 -39.11 21.61 -0.10
C LEU A 16 -38.67 20.54 0.92
N ILE A 17 -39.36 20.48 2.06
CA ILE A 17 -39.21 19.52 3.16
C ILE A 17 -40.46 18.63 3.16
N VAL A 18 -40.30 17.29 3.19
CA VAL A 18 -41.10 16.26 3.88
C VAL A 18 -40.20 14.99 3.86
N GLY A 19 -39.86 14.24 4.91
CA GLY A 19 -40.47 14.05 6.23
C GLY A 19 -41.03 12.62 6.36
N CYS A 20 -40.18 11.62 6.61
CA CYS A 20 -40.45 10.30 7.24
C CYS A 20 -39.16 9.49 7.07
N GLY A 21 -38.47 9.03 8.10
CA GLY A 21 -38.95 8.06 9.05
C GLY A 21 -37.73 7.48 9.77
N SER A 22 -37.95 7.15 11.02
CA SER A 22 -37.06 6.54 11.98
C SER A 22 -36.42 5.24 11.48
N ASP A 23 -35.14 5.02 11.79
CA ASP A 23 -34.71 4.10 12.84
C ASP A 23 -33.24 3.72 12.66
N SER A 24 -32.60 3.55 13.81
CA SER A 24 -31.30 2.93 14.06
C SER A 24 -30.67 2.12 12.90
N SER A 25 -29.47 2.49 12.50
CA SER A 25 -28.42 1.50 12.23
C SER A 25 -27.04 2.14 12.29
N ASN A 26 -26.45 2.13 13.49
CA ASN A 26 -25.01 2.26 13.66
C ASN A 26 -24.29 0.91 13.31
N GLU A 27 -24.94 0.05 12.53
CA GLU A 27 -24.51 -1.31 12.16
C GLU A 27 -24.00 -1.42 10.71
N SER A 28 -24.13 -0.36 9.90
CA SER A 28 -23.78 -0.36 8.48
C SER A 28 -22.29 -0.09 8.20
N ALA A 29 -21.61 0.70 9.05
CA ALA A 29 -20.17 0.97 8.88
C ALA A 29 -19.30 -0.27 9.18
N SER A 30 -19.76 -1.17 10.06
CA SER A 30 -19.03 -2.40 10.40
C SER A 30 -19.20 -3.48 9.34
N SER A 31 -20.32 -3.52 8.61
CA SER A 31 -20.57 -4.51 7.56
C SER A 31 -19.76 -4.23 6.30
N GLU A 32 -19.65 -2.96 5.89
CA GLU A 32 -18.86 -2.54 4.72
C GLU A 32 -17.35 -2.74 4.95
N SER A 33 -16.81 -2.32 6.10
CA SER A 33 -15.40 -2.55 6.44
C SER A 33 -15.05 -4.05 6.47
N ASN A 34 -15.94 -4.87 7.05
CA ASN A 34 -15.76 -6.32 7.07
C ASN A 34 -15.84 -6.93 5.66
N ALA A 35 -16.70 -6.42 4.78
CA ALA A 35 -16.77 -6.86 3.39
C ALA A 35 -15.48 -6.55 2.63
N VAL A 36 -14.93 -5.33 2.78
CA VAL A 36 -13.66 -4.94 2.16
C VAL A 36 -12.50 -5.80 2.65
N LYS A 37 -12.41 -6.06 3.97
CA LYS A 37 -11.37 -6.95 4.53
C LYS A 37 -11.48 -8.38 3.98
N LYS A 38 -12.71 -8.91 3.86
CA LYS A 38 -12.94 -10.24 3.27
C LYS A 38 -12.55 -10.29 1.80
N GLN A 39 -12.93 -9.26 1.02
CA GLN A 39 -12.55 -9.16 -0.39
C GLN A 39 -11.03 -9.12 -0.55
N PHE A 40 -10.36 -8.21 0.17
CA PHE A 40 -8.91 -8.12 0.16
C PHE A 40 -8.24 -9.45 0.51
N SER A 41 -8.70 -10.11 1.58
CA SER A 41 -8.20 -11.43 1.99
C SER A 41 -8.34 -12.46 0.86
N SER A 42 -9.50 -12.51 0.19
CA SER A 42 -9.72 -13.45 -0.92
C SER A 42 -8.79 -13.22 -2.12
N GLU A 43 -8.37 -11.97 -2.36
CA GLU A 43 -7.52 -11.60 -3.49
C GLU A 43 -6.03 -11.76 -3.15
N VAL A 44 -5.60 -11.32 -1.96
CA VAL A 44 -4.19 -11.23 -1.55
C VAL A 44 -3.63 -12.54 -1.02
N VAL A 45 -4.45 -13.45 -0.49
CA VAL A 45 -3.95 -14.71 0.08
C VAL A 45 -3.27 -15.55 -1.00
N GLY A 46 -2.09 -16.07 -0.66
CA GLY A 46 -1.23 -16.83 -1.56
C GLY A 46 0.21 -16.37 -1.53
N THR A 47 0.98 -16.84 -2.50
CA THR A 47 2.39 -16.50 -2.67
C THR A 47 2.55 -15.54 -3.84
N TRP A 48 3.39 -14.54 -3.65
CA TRP A 48 3.65 -13.45 -4.57
C TRP A 48 5.14 -13.29 -4.76
N GLU A 49 5.59 -13.13 -5.99
CA GLU A 49 7.00 -13.01 -6.33
C GLU A 49 7.26 -11.72 -7.10
N LYS A 50 8.37 -11.07 -6.78
CA LYS A 50 8.96 -10.02 -7.61
C LYS A 50 10.45 -10.27 -7.70
N SER A 51 10.89 -10.74 -8.86
CA SER A 51 12.27 -11.21 -9.05
C SER A 51 13.15 -10.14 -9.68
N CYS A 52 14.42 -10.12 -9.26
CA CYS A 52 15.53 -9.38 -9.84
C CYS A 52 15.22 -7.93 -10.28
N PHE A 53 14.81 -7.09 -9.33
CA PHE A 53 14.58 -5.67 -9.59
C PHE A 53 15.65 -4.79 -8.94
N PRO A 54 16.03 -3.67 -9.56
CA PRO A 54 17.03 -2.77 -9.02
C PRO A 54 16.50 -1.98 -7.81
N VAL A 55 17.36 -1.79 -6.83
CA VAL A 55 17.18 -0.82 -5.74
C VAL A 55 18.17 0.31 -5.97
N TYR A 56 17.67 1.55 -5.94
CA TYR A 56 18.46 2.74 -6.22
C TYR A 56 18.88 3.46 -4.95
N ASP A 57 19.98 4.20 -5.04
CA ASP A 57 20.45 5.09 -4.00
C ASP A 57 19.39 6.21 -3.77
N PRO A 58 18.92 6.42 -2.53
CA PRO A 58 17.94 7.49 -2.26
C PRO A 58 18.46 8.90 -2.59
N GLN A 59 19.79 9.10 -2.62
CA GLN A 59 20.42 10.38 -2.95
C GLN A 59 20.77 10.50 -4.45
N ASP A 60 20.83 9.38 -5.17
CA ASP A 60 21.08 9.33 -6.61
C ASP A 60 20.22 8.23 -7.26
N THR A 61 19.06 8.64 -7.75
CA THR A 61 18.07 7.72 -8.33
C THR A 61 18.55 7.02 -9.62
N ASN A 62 19.72 7.37 -10.15
CA ASN A 62 20.31 6.68 -11.31
C ASN A 62 21.32 5.59 -10.92
N LYS A 63 21.72 5.55 -9.65
CA LYS A 63 22.72 4.61 -9.14
C LYS A 63 22.05 3.41 -8.50
N VAL A 64 22.21 2.24 -9.10
CA VAL A 64 21.79 0.96 -8.50
C VAL A 64 22.74 0.59 -7.37
N VAL A 65 22.20 0.31 -6.19
CA VAL A 65 22.98 -0.11 -5.01
C VAL A 65 22.97 -1.62 -4.82
N VAL A 66 21.85 -2.28 -5.11
CA VAL A 66 21.68 -3.74 -5.10
C VAL A 66 20.55 -4.13 -6.04
N TYR A 67 20.47 -5.42 -6.37
CA TYR A 67 19.24 -6.01 -6.91
C TYR A 67 18.58 -6.85 -5.84
N ASN A 68 17.24 -6.93 -5.86
CA ASN A 68 16.46 -7.75 -4.95
C ASN A 68 15.54 -8.70 -5.70
N SER A 69 15.32 -9.87 -5.11
CA SER A 69 14.18 -10.76 -5.40
C SER A 69 13.38 -10.94 -4.13
N ILE A 70 12.06 -10.81 -4.19
CA ILE A 70 11.17 -10.97 -3.04
C ILE A 70 10.19 -12.09 -3.33
N LEU A 71 10.10 -13.05 -2.40
CA LEU A 71 9.03 -14.03 -2.33
C LEU A 71 8.22 -13.78 -1.06
N MET A 72 6.97 -13.36 -1.22
CA MET A 72 6.07 -13.01 -0.14
C MET A 72 4.91 -14.00 -0.07
N THR A 73 4.71 -14.62 1.09
CA THR A 73 3.55 -15.46 1.36
C THR A 73 2.61 -14.74 2.30
N VAL A 74 1.33 -14.61 1.92
CA VAL A 74 0.27 -14.02 2.74
C VAL A 74 -0.72 -15.10 3.15
N LYS A 75 -0.90 -15.28 4.46
CA LYS A 75 -1.81 -16.26 5.05
C LYS A 75 -3.22 -15.69 5.19
N SER A 76 -4.20 -16.56 5.43
CA SER A 76 -5.61 -16.19 5.56
C SER A 76 -5.91 -15.20 6.67
N ASP A 77 -5.10 -15.20 7.74
CA ASP A 77 -5.19 -14.21 8.80
C ASP A 77 -4.57 -12.86 8.42
N LEU A 78 -4.02 -12.70 7.21
CA LEU A 78 -3.26 -11.54 6.73
C LEU A 78 -1.89 -11.35 7.38
N SER A 79 -1.37 -12.35 8.09
CA SER A 79 0.06 -12.40 8.37
C SER A 79 0.82 -12.66 7.07
N SER A 80 1.98 -12.04 6.93
CA SER A 80 2.82 -12.17 5.75
C SER A 80 4.27 -12.42 6.15
N THR A 81 4.92 -13.34 5.43
CA THR A 81 6.36 -13.58 5.51
C THR A 81 6.96 -13.28 4.14
N SER A 82 7.94 -12.38 4.09
CA SER A 82 8.70 -12.03 2.89
C SER A 82 10.13 -12.51 3.01
N LYS A 83 10.58 -13.35 2.08
CA LYS A 83 11.99 -13.68 1.89
C LYS A 83 12.56 -12.76 0.81
N VAL A 84 13.59 -12.01 1.14
CA VAL A 84 14.31 -11.13 0.21
C VAL A 84 15.70 -11.69 -0.03
N GLU A 85 16.02 -11.96 -1.28
CA GLU A 85 17.39 -12.26 -1.70
C GLU A 85 18.02 -10.99 -2.27
N VAL A 86 19.20 -10.64 -1.78
CA VAL A 86 19.92 -9.42 -2.12
C VAL A 86 21.16 -9.77 -2.94
N TYR A 87 21.29 -9.16 -4.10
CA TYR A 87 22.38 -9.39 -5.05
C TYR A 87 23.19 -8.10 -5.20
N ALA A 88 24.49 -8.25 -5.49
CA ALA A 88 25.37 -7.10 -5.67
C ALA A 88 24.89 -6.21 -6.85
N ALA A 89 25.19 -4.91 -6.81
CA ALA A 89 24.89 -3.99 -7.92
C ALA A 89 25.46 -4.44 -9.28
N SER A 90 26.55 -5.23 -9.27
CA SER A 90 27.17 -5.79 -10.47
C SER A 90 26.48 -7.07 -10.98
N ASP A 91 25.56 -7.67 -10.21
CA ASP A 91 24.84 -8.89 -10.57
C ASP A 91 23.40 -8.57 -10.99
N SER A 92 23.25 -7.96 -12.16
CA SER A 92 21.94 -7.61 -12.73
C SER A 92 21.14 -8.83 -13.23
N GLN A 93 21.72 -10.03 -13.15
CA GLN A 93 21.05 -11.29 -13.50
C GLN A 93 20.62 -12.08 -12.26
N CYS A 94 20.96 -11.60 -11.05
CA CYS A 94 20.59 -12.18 -9.78
C CYS A 94 20.96 -13.66 -9.66
N LEU A 95 22.19 -14.00 -10.01
CA LEU A 95 22.69 -15.39 -10.03
C LEU A 95 23.28 -15.83 -8.69
N SER A 96 23.82 -14.89 -7.90
CA SER A 96 24.50 -15.21 -6.64
C SER A 96 24.06 -14.24 -5.53
N SER A 97 23.10 -14.69 -4.73
CA SER A 97 22.63 -13.94 -3.57
C SER A 97 23.77 -13.76 -2.57
N THR A 98 23.99 -12.51 -2.17
CA THR A 98 24.97 -12.12 -1.16
C THR A 98 24.41 -12.23 0.25
N LYS A 99 23.07 -12.19 0.36
CA LYS A 99 22.37 -12.09 1.64
C LYS A 99 20.91 -12.46 1.47
N THR A 100 20.36 -13.13 2.49
CA THR A 100 18.92 -13.37 2.61
C THR A 100 18.40 -12.63 3.83
N ILE A 101 17.27 -11.94 3.66
CA ILE A 101 16.54 -11.25 4.72
C ILE A 101 15.15 -11.87 4.80
N THR A 102 14.68 -12.16 6.00
CA THR A 102 13.29 -12.60 6.23
C THR A 102 12.56 -11.52 7.00
N MET A 103 11.39 -11.12 6.53
CA MET A 103 10.54 -10.13 7.19
C MET A 103 9.15 -10.68 7.42
N ASP A 104 8.74 -10.73 8.68
CA ASP A 104 7.37 -11.01 9.06
C ASP A 104 6.61 -9.72 9.31
N SER A 105 5.37 -9.68 8.85
CA SER A 105 4.49 -8.52 8.98
C SER A 105 3.03 -8.94 9.11
N LYS A 106 2.18 -7.98 9.46
CA LYS A 106 0.72 -8.10 9.44
C LYS A 106 0.18 -7.04 8.49
N LEU A 107 -0.66 -7.45 7.55
CA LEU A 107 -1.41 -6.52 6.71
C LEU A 107 -2.73 -6.19 7.41
N ASP A 108 -3.00 -4.92 7.59
CA ASP A 108 -4.30 -4.42 8.04
C ASP A 108 -4.88 -3.47 7.01
N VAL A 109 -6.14 -3.69 6.62
CA VAL A 109 -6.83 -2.90 5.59
C VAL A 109 -7.76 -1.91 6.25
N ASP A 110 -7.56 -0.63 5.91
CA ASP A 110 -8.39 0.48 6.36
C ASP A 110 -9.66 0.65 5.51
N GLY A 111 -9.61 0.22 4.25
CA GLY A 111 -10.69 0.42 3.28
C GLY A 111 -10.17 0.47 1.84
N LYS A 112 -10.96 1.08 0.95
CA LYS A 112 -10.58 1.40 -0.42
C LYS A 112 -10.44 2.90 -0.61
N ILE A 113 -9.54 3.31 -1.51
CA ILE A 113 -9.27 4.71 -1.83
C ILE A 113 -8.95 4.84 -3.33
N SER A 114 -9.27 5.99 -3.91
CA SER A 114 -8.86 6.33 -5.28
C SER A 114 -7.40 6.80 -5.29
N THR A 115 -6.59 6.26 -6.20
CA THR A 115 -5.18 6.65 -6.37
C THR A 115 -5.05 7.86 -7.28
N ASP A 116 -3.87 8.47 -7.34
CA ASP A 116 -3.58 9.57 -8.26
C ASP A 116 -3.78 9.17 -9.73
N GLU A 117 -3.57 7.89 -10.05
CA GLU A 117 -3.83 7.29 -11.36
C GLU A 117 -5.29 6.86 -11.56
N SER A 118 -6.20 7.24 -10.64
CA SER A 118 -7.64 6.96 -10.68
C SER A 118 -8.03 5.47 -10.58
N TYR A 119 -7.17 4.63 -10.00
CA TYR A 119 -7.53 3.25 -9.65
C TYR A 119 -8.19 3.21 -8.28
N GLU A 120 -9.11 2.26 -8.07
CA GLU A 120 -9.59 1.94 -6.73
C GLU A 120 -8.65 0.90 -6.10
N ALA A 121 -7.91 1.29 -5.07
CA ALA A 121 -6.92 0.47 -4.39
C ALA A 121 -7.24 0.27 -2.92
N TYR A 122 -6.73 -0.79 -2.31
CA TYR A 122 -6.83 -1.03 -0.87
C TYR A 122 -5.84 -0.13 -0.13
N ALA A 123 -6.32 0.58 0.88
CA ALA A 123 -5.50 1.29 1.85
C ALA A 123 -4.95 0.28 2.87
N VAL A 124 -3.66 -0.08 2.76
CA VAL A 124 -3.03 -1.15 3.57
C VAL A 124 -2.00 -0.56 4.54
N ASN A 125 -2.08 -0.99 5.79
CA ASN A 125 -1.09 -0.75 6.84
C ASN A 125 -0.22 -2.01 6.93
N ILE A 126 1.07 -1.88 6.61
CA ILE A 126 2.02 -2.97 6.72
C ILE A 126 2.70 -2.83 8.08
N ILE A 127 2.32 -3.68 9.02
CA ILE A 127 2.80 -3.64 10.40
C ILE A 127 3.95 -4.65 10.52
N PRO A 128 5.22 -4.20 10.62
CA PRO A 128 6.35 -5.12 10.79
C PRO A 128 6.23 -5.87 12.12
N LYS A 129 6.73 -7.12 12.15
CA LYS A 129 6.76 -7.98 13.35
C LYS A 129 8.17 -8.40 13.72
N SER A 130 8.92 -8.90 12.75
CA SER A 130 10.31 -9.33 12.93
C SER A 130 11.06 -9.21 11.62
N ILE A 131 12.34 -8.90 11.72
CA ILE A 131 13.27 -8.90 10.60
C ILE A 131 14.46 -9.73 11.05
N ASP A 132 14.80 -10.75 10.26
CA ASP A 132 15.97 -11.59 10.46
C ASP A 132 16.93 -11.45 9.29
N GLY A 133 18.22 -11.51 9.59
CA GLY A 133 19.28 -11.39 8.61
C GLY A 133 19.42 -9.99 8.01
N GLY A 134 18.80 -8.94 8.54
CA GLY A 134 18.91 -7.58 7.99
C GLY A 134 18.38 -6.48 8.91
N SER A 135 18.44 -5.24 8.44
CA SER A 135 17.78 -4.09 9.04
C SER A 135 16.87 -3.47 8.00
N TRP A 136 15.60 -3.27 8.34
CA TRP A 136 14.68 -2.48 7.54
C TRP A 136 14.59 -1.10 8.19
N GLU A 137 14.72 -0.03 7.41
CA GLU A 137 14.76 1.33 7.97
C GLU A 137 13.44 1.76 8.64
N SER A 138 12.32 1.09 8.34
CA SER A 138 11.05 1.30 9.04
C SER A 138 10.71 0.15 10.00
N GLU A 139 11.16 0.26 11.25
CA GLU A 139 10.50 -0.47 12.35
C GLU A 139 9.05 0.02 12.57
N SER A 140 8.68 1.13 11.93
CA SER A 140 7.33 1.69 11.92
C SER A 140 6.43 1.06 10.86
N THR A 141 5.13 1.12 11.11
CA THR A 141 4.09 0.77 10.14
C THR A 141 4.24 1.60 8.88
N VAL A 142 4.21 0.94 7.72
CA VAL A 142 4.18 1.59 6.41
C VAL A 142 2.73 1.71 5.95
N TYR A 143 2.30 2.92 5.62
CA TYR A 143 0.96 3.22 5.14
C TYR A 143 0.97 3.30 3.61
N SER A 144 0.58 2.20 2.96
CA SER A 144 0.68 2.02 1.51
C SER A 144 -0.67 1.78 0.85
N LEU A 145 -0.62 1.49 -0.45
CA LEU A 145 -1.73 1.11 -1.33
C LEU A 145 -1.45 -0.24 -1.97
N PHE A 146 -2.44 -1.10 -2.06
CA PHE A 146 -2.37 -2.35 -2.82
C PHE A 146 -3.45 -2.32 -3.88
N TYR A 147 -3.07 -2.48 -5.14
CA TYR A 147 -4.02 -2.73 -6.22
C TYR A 147 -3.75 -4.14 -6.76
N ILE A 148 -4.77 -5.00 -6.67
CA ILE A 148 -4.67 -6.39 -7.10
C ILE A 148 -5.53 -6.55 -8.34
N ASP A 149 -4.88 -6.91 -9.45
CA ASP A 149 -5.50 -7.22 -10.72
C ASP A 149 -5.14 -8.67 -11.08
N SER A 150 -6.02 -9.60 -10.68
CA SER A 150 -5.84 -11.04 -10.87
C SER A 150 -4.50 -11.53 -10.30
N GLU A 151 -3.55 -11.90 -11.16
CA GLU A 151 -2.23 -12.40 -10.79
C GLU A 151 -1.18 -11.30 -10.59
N LYS A 152 -1.56 -10.02 -10.67
CA LYS A 152 -0.64 -8.89 -10.49
C LYS A 152 -1.02 -8.07 -9.28
N MET A 153 -0.04 -7.79 -8.42
CA MET A 153 -0.20 -6.92 -7.27
C MET A 153 0.75 -5.73 -7.36
N TYR A 154 0.16 -4.55 -7.50
CA TYR A 154 0.84 -3.27 -7.57
C TYR A 154 0.86 -2.62 -6.18
N PHE A 155 1.98 -1.99 -5.84
CA PHE A 155 2.19 -1.36 -4.55
C PHE A 155 2.21 0.16 -4.68
N GLY A 156 1.78 0.84 -3.62
CA GLY A 156 1.93 2.27 -3.45
C GLY A 156 3.40 2.68 -3.44
N GLN A 157 3.69 3.81 -4.06
CA GLN A 157 5.01 4.44 -4.07
C GLN A 157 4.95 5.82 -3.40
N PRO A 158 6.07 6.28 -2.83
CA PRO A 158 6.14 7.61 -2.26
C PRO A 158 5.96 8.68 -3.35
N SER A 159 5.18 9.70 -3.03
CA SER A 159 5.07 10.95 -3.80
C SER A 159 5.47 12.14 -2.92
N THR A 160 5.42 13.36 -3.46
CA THR A 160 5.95 14.57 -2.79
C THR A 160 5.47 14.73 -1.34
N ASN A 161 4.16 14.57 -1.10
CA ASN A 161 3.57 14.75 0.24
C ASN A 161 3.15 13.42 0.89
N ASN A 162 3.11 12.34 0.12
CA ASN A 162 2.58 11.05 0.52
C ASN A 162 3.73 10.05 0.61
N THR A 163 4.49 10.12 1.71
CA THR A 163 5.71 9.33 1.95
C THR A 163 5.44 7.93 2.53
N GLY A 164 4.20 7.64 2.91
CA GLY A 164 3.80 6.39 3.56
C GLY A 164 4.20 6.29 5.04
N SER A 165 4.70 7.38 5.65
CA SER A 165 5.21 7.36 7.04
C SER A 165 4.12 7.49 8.13
N SER A 166 2.92 7.89 7.75
CA SER A 166 1.75 8.00 8.64
C SER A 166 0.47 7.80 7.83
N LYS A 167 -0.67 7.61 8.50
CA LYS A 167 -1.99 7.48 7.85
C LYS A 167 -2.32 8.70 6.97
N ASP A 168 -2.07 9.91 7.47
CA ASP A 168 -2.31 11.16 6.73
C ASP A 168 -1.33 11.37 5.56
N LYS A 169 -0.18 10.68 5.60
CA LYS A 169 0.82 10.68 4.52
C LYS A 169 0.84 9.35 3.76
N ARG A 170 -0.24 8.56 3.80
CA ARG A 170 -0.35 7.30 3.05
C ARG A 170 0.02 7.53 1.60
N HIS A 171 0.77 6.61 0.99
CA HIS A 171 1.03 6.64 -0.45
C HIS A 171 -0.25 6.95 -1.23
N SER A 172 -0.17 7.83 -2.23
CA SER A 172 -1.31 8.22 -3.07
C SER A 172 -1.21 7.65 -4.49
N SER A 173 -0.01 7.30 -4.92
CA SER A 173 0.29 6.84 -6.28
C SER A 173 0.67 5.36 -6.29
N LEU A 174 0.37 4.64 -7.38
CA LEU A 174 0.77 3.24 -7.59
C LEU A 174 2.03 3.14 -8.47
N ASN A 175 2.90 2.19 -8.17
CA ASN A 175 3.97 1.82 -9.09
C ASN A 175 3.44 0.86 -10.17
N LEU A 176 2.83 1.40 -11.22
CA LEU A 176 2.26 0.60 -12.32
C LEU A 176 3.34 -0.03 -13.24
N LYS A 177 4.60 0.37 -13.10
CA LYS A 177 5.72 -0.18 -13.88
C LYS A 177 6.30 -1.44 -13.25
N SER A 178 5.98 -1.71 -11.99
CA SER A 178 6.63 -2.76 -11.21
C SER A 178 5.65 -3.39 -10.23
N TYR A 179 5.43 -4.69 -10.37
CA TYR A 179 4.43 -5.44 -9.63
C TYR A 179 4.98 -6.77 -9.13
N PHE A 180 4.27 -7.36 -8.18
CA PHE A 180 4.43 -8.76 -7.81
C PHE A 180 3.51 -9.62 -8.68
N THR A 181 3.97 -10.79 -9.06
CA THR A 181 3.20 -11.81 -9.77
C THR A 181 2.78 -12.90 -8.79
N LYS A 182 1.55 -13.38 -8.89
CA LYS A 182 1.07 -14.49 -8.09
C LYS A 182 1.77 -15.78 -8.52
N VAL A 183 2.29 -16.54 -7.56
CA VAL A 183 2.87 -17.86 -7.81
C VAL A 183 1.74 -18.88 -7.79
N ILE A 184 1.55 -19.58 -8.91
CA ILE A 184 0.56 -20.64 -9.07
C ILE A 184 1.32 -21.96 -9.08
N TYR A 185 0.93 -22.87 -8.19
CA TYR A 185 1.44 -24.24 -8.11
C TYR A 185 0.47 -25.22 -8.75
#